data_AF-A0AB73NG77-F1
#
_entry.id   AF-A0AB73NG77-F1
#
_cell.length_a   1.000
_cell.length_b   1.000
_cell.length_c   1.000
_cell.angle_alpha   90.00
_cell.angle_beta   90.00
_cell.angle_gamma   90.00
#
_symmetry.space_group_name_H-M   'P 1'
#
loop_
_entity.id
_entity.type
_entity.pdbx_description
1 polymer ?
#
loop_
_entity_poly.entity_id
_entity_poly.type
_entity_poly.pdbx_seq_one_letter_code
_entity_poly.pdbx_strand_id
1 'polypeptide(L)'
;MEIVINGNQTPEAPEPVETSEKAVIKNDGFWPDIDLNQYREESRQDGTITQPRVIEAALFAINETNDRLSVWRLTQQKQGYMTAAEVPTTKLEDESTRIQLYRTAVFCLMQARLTDRFRGFDTTGAGGKRADSLEPTIDNFRRDAAWAINDIQAINRMTVELI
;
A
#
# COMPACT_ATOMS: atom_id res chain seq x y z
N MET A 1 67.18 -4.37 2.66
CA MET A 1 65.92 -4.15 1.93
C MET A 1 65.08 -5.40 2.14
N GLU A 2 64.21 -5.39 3.15
CA GLU A 2 63.19 -6.43 3.32
C GLU A 2 61.83 -5.73 3.33
N ILE A 3 61.00 -6.10 2.36
CA ILE A 3 59.62 -5.64 2.24
C ILE A 3 58.77 -6.67 2.98
N VAL A 4 58.28 -6.31 4.16
CA VAL A 4 57.25 -7.08 4.86
C VAL A 4 55.89 -6.63 4.30
N ILE A 5 55.28 -7.47 3.46
CA ILE A 5 53.90 -7.28 2.98
C ILE A 5 52.96 -7.82 4.06
N ASN A 6 52.38 -6.92 4.84
CA ASN A 6 51.26 -7.22 5.73
C ASN A 6 49.94 -6.83 5.05
N GLY A 7 48.95 -7.72 5.12
CA GLY A 7 47.55 -7.36 4.90
C GLY A 7 46.79 -8.34 4.02
N ASN A 8 46.51 -9.53 4.55
CA ASN A 8 45.51 -10.43 3.99
C ASN A 8 44.12 -9.80 4.20
N GLN A 9 43.60 -9.09 3.20
CA GLN A 9 42.20 -8.64 3.19
C GLN A 9 41.33 -9.80 2.71
N THR A 10 40.71 -10.50 3.66
CA THR A 10 39.55 -11.35 3.41
C THR A 10 38.44 -10.49 2.79
N PRO A 11 37.80 -10.89 1.68
CA PRO A 11 36.66 -10.15 1.15
C PRO A 11 35.52 -10.24 2.17
N GLU A 12 35.21 -9.10 2.79
CA GLU A 12 34.05 -8.94 3.67
C GLU A 12 32.79 -9.25 2.85
N ALA A 13 32.13 -10.36 3.19
CA ALA A 13 30.85 -10.72 2.63
C ALA A 13 29.87 -9.57 2.89
N PRO A 14 28.98 -9.20 1.95
CA PRO A 14 28.04 -8.12 2.19
C PRO A 14 27.21 -8.46 3.42
N GLU A 15 27.18 -7.54 4.39
CA GLU A 15 26.39 -7.67 5.60
C GLU A 15 24.95 -8.06 5.25
N PRO A 16 24.30 -8.95 6.02
CA PRO A 16 22.91 -9.29 5.77
C PRO A 16 22.09 -8.01 5.85
N VAL A 17 21.44 -7.65 4.75
CA VAL A 17 20.50 -6.53 4.71
C VAL A 17 19.44 -6.82 5.78
N GLU A 18 19.44 -6.07 6.88
CA GLU A 18 18.45 -6.22 7.94
C GLU A 18 17.06 -6.11 7.30
N THR A 19 16.39 -7.24 7.19
CA THR A 19 15.06 -7.30 6.59
C THR A 19 14.12 -6.64 7.58
N SER A 20 13.83 -5.35 7.36
CA SER A 20 12.97 -4.55 8.22
C SER A 20 11.65 -5.28 8.51
N GLU A 21 11.49 -5.78 9.72
CA GLU A 21 10.26 -6.43 10.24
C GLU A 21 9.17 -5.41 10.59
N LYS A 22 9.10 -4.27 9.90
CA LYS A 22 8.10 -3.23 10.21
C LYS A 22 6.69 -3.80 10.01
N ALA A 23 6.01 -4.09 11.11
CA ALA A 23 4.61 -4.51 11.12
C ALA A 23 3.65 -3.35 10.88
N VAL A 24 4.03 -2.13 11.29
CA VAL A 24 3.18 -0.93 11.18
C VAL A 24 3.95 0.18 10.47
N ILE A 25 3.32 0.81 9.48
CA ILE A 25 3.81 1.99 8.78
C ILE A 25 3.18 3.24 9.40
N LYS A 26 4.03 4.11 9.95
CA LYS A 26 3.61 5.40 10.52
C LYS A 26 3.19 6.37 9.42
N ASN A 27 2.07 7.07 9.65
CA ASN A 27 1.53 8.06 8.73
C ASN A 27 1.84 9.50 9.19
N ASP A 28 1.22 10.49 8.54
CA ASP A 28 1.42 11.93 8.76
C ASP A 28 0.71 12.50 10.01
N GLY A 29 0.05 11.65 10.80
CA GLY A 29 -0.67 12.02 12.01
C GLY A 29 -2.11 12.50 11.80
N PHE A 30 -2.49 12.86 10.57
CA PHE A 30 -3.90 13.13 10.24
C PHE A 30 -4.63 11.84 9.87
N TRP A 31 -3.98 11.00 9.08
CA TRP A 31 -4.45 9.66 8.68
C TRP A 31 -3.94 8.58 9.65
N PRO A 32 -4.65 7.44 9.76
CA PRO A 32 -4.23 6.35 10.63
C PRO A 32 -2.91 5.73 10.15
N ASP A 33 -2.15 5.19 11.10
CA ASP A 33 -1.06 4.27 10.80
C ASP A 33 -1.62 2.99 10.14
N ILE A 34 -0.83 2.38 9.27
CA ILE A 34 -1.24 1.18 8.52
C ILE A 34 -0.56 -0.06 9.09
N ASP A 35 -1.36 -1.01 9.55
CA ASP A 35 -0.92 -2.32 10.01
C ASP A 35 -0.82 -3.30 8.82
N LEU A 36 0.39 -3.80 8.58
CA LEU A 36 0.68 -4.76 7.51
C LEU A 36 0.25 -6.18 7.87
N ASN A 37 0.07 -6.52 9.15
CA ASN A 37 -0.50 -7.80 9.55
C ASN A 37 -1.98 -7.86 9.19
N GLN A 38 -2.73 -6.78 9.49
CA GLN A 38 -4.12 -6.63 9.07
C GLN A 38 -4.24 -6.77 7.54
N TYR A 39 -3.37 -6.09 6.79
CA TYR A 39 -3.34 -6.23 5.33
C TYR A 39 -3.18 -7.70 4.88
N ARG A 40 -2.25 -8.43 5.49
CA ARG A 40 -1.96 -9.83 5.16
C ARG A 40 -3.14 -10.75 5.46
N GLU A 41 -3.80 -10.55 6.59
CA GLU A 41 -5.00 -11.29 7.01
C GLU A 41 -6.16 -11.07 6.04
N GLU A 42 -6.49 -9.81 5.75
CA GLU A 42 -7.61 -9.45 4.88
C GLU A 42 -7.39 -9.84 3.42
N SER A 43 -6.14 -9.68 2.94
CA SER A 43 -5.77 -10.02 1.56
C SER A 43 -5.48 -11.51 1.35
N ARG A 44 -5.53 -12.32 2.41
CA ARG A 44 -5.13 -13.75 2.39
C ARG A 44 -3.78 -13.96 1.69
N GLN A 45 -2.78 -13.15 2.04
CA GLN A 45 -1.47 -13.32 1.44
C GLN A 45 -0.76 -14.53 2.03
N ASP A 46 -0.56 -15.57 1.22
CA ASP A 46 0.07 -16.85 1.59
C ASP A 46 1.59 -16.76 1.83
N GLY A 47 2.10 -15.62 2.29
CA GLY A 47 3.52 -15.42 2.65
C GLY A 47 4.51 -15.43 1.48
N THR A 48 4.05 -15.63 0.24
CA THR A 48 4.91 -15.66 -0.96
C THR A 48 5.56 -14.29 -1.26
N ILE A 49 4.93 -13.21 -0.79
CA ILE A 49 5.44 -11.85 -0.94
C ILE A 49 6.26 -11.47 0.28
N THR A 50 7.55 -11.23 0.06
CA THR A 50 8.52 -10.88 1.10
C THR A 50 8.15 -9.57 1.82
N GLN A 51 8.54 -9.46 3.09
CA GLN A 51 8.25 -8.28 3.92
C GLN A 51 8.71 -6.95 3.28
N PRO A 52 9.93 -6.84 2.71
CA PRO A 52 10.35 -5.59 2.06
C PRO A 52 9.45 -5.16 0.91
N ARG A 53 8.87 -6.11 0.16
CA ARG A 53 7.96 -5.82 -0.95
C ARG A 53 6.62 -5.29 -0.46
N VAL A 54 6.10 -5.87 0.62
CA VAL A 54 4.86 -5.38 1.24
C VAL A 54 5.07 -3.97 1.82
N ILE A 55 6.22 -3.71 2.43
CA ILE A 55 6.58 -2.37 2.92
C ILE A 55 6.65 -1.37 1.77
N GLU A 56 7.33 -1.69 0.66
CA GLU A 56 7.39 -0.77 -0.51
C GLU A 56 6.01 -0.50 -1.09
N ALA A 57 5.17 -1.53 -1.24
CA ALA A 57 3.81 -1.37 -1.73
C ALA A 57 2.96 -0.52 -0.79
N ALA A 58 3.10 -0.70 0.53
CA ALA A 58 2.40 0.09 1.53
C ALA A 58 2.82 1.56 1.48
N LEU A 59 4.12 1.85 1.43
CA LEU A 59 4.63 3.22 1.34
C LEU A 59 4.12 3.93 0.08
N PHE A 60 4.13 3.23 -1.06
CA PHE A 60 3.58 3.75 -2.31
C PHE A 60 2.08 4.05 -2.19
N ALA A 61 1.30 3.09 -1.70
CA ALA A 61 -0.15 3.21 -1.57
C ALA A 61 -0.59 4.30 -0.58
N ILE A 62 0.10 4.42 0.55
CA ILE A 62 -0.13 5.48 1.54
C ILE A 62 0.17 6.84 0.91
N ASN A 63 1.31 7.00 0.24
CA ASN A 63 1.67 8.27 -0.40
C ASN A 63 0.64 8.69 -1.45
N GLU A 64 0.28 7.77 -2.36
CA GLU A 64 -0.71 8.02 -3.41
C GLU A 64 -2.09 8.41 -2.82
N THR A 65 -2.53 7.70 -1.78
CA THR A 65 -3.81 7.99 -1.12
C THR A 65 -3.78 9.36 -0.43
N ASN A 66 -2.68 9.67 0.26
CA ASN A 66 -2.48 10.96 0.92
C ASN A 66 -2.45 12.12 -0.08
N ASP A 67 -1.75 11.97 -1.19
CA ASP A 67 -1.65 12.99 -2.24
C ASP A 67 -3.03 13.28 -2.83
N ARG A 68 -3.80 12.24 -3.16
CA ARG A 68 -5.17 12.36 -3.68
C ARG A 68 -6.15 12.98 -2.69
N LEU A 69 -5.90 12.84 -1.39
CA LEU A 69 -6.72 13.41 -0.32
C LEU A 69 -6.18 14.72 0.27
N SER A 70 -5.06 15.23 -0.25
CA SER A 70 -4.34 16.38 0.32
C SER A 70 -5.22 17.64 0.45
N VAL A 71 -5.95 18.00 -0.60
CA VAL A 71 -6.87 19.14 -0.60
C VAL A 71 -8.00 18.96 0.41
N TRP A 72 -8.55 17.74 0.49
CA TRP A 72 -9.60 17.42 1.45
C TRP A 72 -9.08 17.53 2.88
N ARG A 73 -7.93 16.94 3.19
CA ARG A 73 -7.25 17.05 4.50
C ARG A 73 -7.06 18.50 4.90
N LEU A 74 -6.47 19.32 4.02
CA LEU A 74 -6.25 20.74 4.29
C LEU A 74 -7.56 21.50 4.56
N THR A 75 -8.64 21.11 3.89
CA THR A 75 -9.97 21.69 4.13
C THR A 75 -10.50 21.33 5.51
N GLN A 76 -10.37 20.07 5.94
CA GLN A 76 -10.80 19.64 7.29
C GLN A 76 -9.96 20.29 8.39
N GLN A 77 -8.65 20.41 8.20
CA GLN A 77 -7.76 21.08 9.15
C GLN A 77 -8.11 22.56 9.32
N LYS A 78 -8.50 23.25 8.24
CA LYS A 78 -9.01 24.63 8.31
C LYS A 78 -10.33 24.75 9.09
N GLN A 79 -11.11 23.67 9.16
CA GLN A 79 -12.33 23.59 9.97
C GLN A 79 -12.05 23.21 11.43
N GLY A 80 -10.78 22.96 11.79
CA GLY A 80 -10.34 22.65 13.15
C GLY A 80 -10.21 21.15 13.46
N TYR A 81 -10.42 20.27 12.49
CA TYR A 81 -10.22 18.83 12.67
C TYR A 81 -8.75 18.46 12.46
N MET A 82 -8.09 17.97 13.51
CA MET A 82 -6.67 17.62 13.49
C MET A 82 -6.43 16.21 13.00
N THR A 83 -7.42 15.33 13.10
CA THR A 83 -7.37 13.95 12.63
C THR A 83 -8.59 13.59 11.79
N ALA A 84 -8.45 12.64 10.87
CA ALA A 84 -9.58 12.13 10.08
C ALA A 84 -10.68 11.47 10.94
N ALA A 85 -10.34 11.00 12.14
CA ALA A 85 -11.29 10.41 13.09
C ALA A 85 -12.20 11.45 13.77
N GLU A 86 -11.75 12.70 13.88
CA GLU A 86 -12.53 13.81 14.45
C GLU A 86 -13.57 14.37 13.47
N VAL A 87 -13.36 14.16 12.17
CA VAL A 87 -14.25 14.70 11.14
C VAL A 87 -15.62 13.99 11.22
N PRO A 88 -16.74 14.72 11.42
CA PRO A 88 -18.05 14.13 11.60
C PRO A 88 -18.45 13.20 10.44
N THR A 89 -18.70 11.93 10.75
CA THR A 89 -19.21 10.92 9.83
C THR A 89 -19.93 9.83 10.61
N THR A 90 -20.68 8.99 9.90
CA THR A 90 -21.20 7.74 10.45
C THR A 90 -20.04 6.89 10.99
N LYS A 91 -20.27 6.24 12.14
CA LYS A 91 -19.36 5.23 12.67
C LYS A 91 -19.96 3.85 12.44
N LEU A 92 -19.12 2.89 12.10
CA LEU A 92 -19.48 1.48 12.00
C LEU A 92 -18.50 0.70 12.89
N GLU A 93 -19.01 -0.13 13.80
CA GLU A 93 -18.17 -0.80 14.81
C GLU A 93 -17.28 0.20 15.59
N ASP A 94 -17.86 1.33 16.00
CA ASP A 94 -17.19 2.44 16.72
C ASP A 94 -16.03 3.15 15.98
N GLU A 95 -15.70 2.74 14.76
CA GLU A 95 -14.68 3.37 13.92
C GLU A 95 -15.32 4.32 12.89
N SER A 96 -14.66 5.45 12.62
CA SER A 96 -15.08 6.39 11.58
C SER A 96 -15.07 5.71 10.21
N THR A 97 -16.18 5.78 9.46
CA THR A 97 -16.25 5.20 8.12
C THR A 97 -15.18 5.77 7.17
N ARG A 98 -14.71 7.00 7.40
CA ARG A 98 -13.59 7.57 6.61
C ARG A 98 -12.26 6.88 6.87
N ILE A 99 -12.03 6.40 8.09
CA ILE A 99 -10.84 5.62 8.45
C ILE A 99 -10.90 4.24 7.76
N GLN A 100 -12.06 3.59 7.77
CA GLN A 100 -12.29 2.33 7.06
C GLN A 100 -12.08 2.47 5.55
N LEU A 101 -12.64 3.52 4.95
CA LEU A 101 -12.46 3.82 3.53
C LEU A 101 -11.00 4.15 3.18
N TYR A 102 -10.31 4.88 4.04
CA TYR A 102 -8.88 5.17 3.85
C TYR A 102 -8.06 3.88 3.82
N ARG A 103 -8.29 2.98 4.79
CA ARG A 103 -7.63 1.67 4.86
C ARG A 103 -7.94 0.83 3.62
N THR A 104 -9.20 0.82 3.18
CA THR A 104 -9.65 0.14 1.95
C THR A 104 -8.89 0.66 0.74
N ALA A 105 -8.80 1.98 0.58
CA ALA A 105 -8.07 2.60 -0.54
C ALA A 105 -6.59 2.18 -0.56
N VAL A 106 -5.93 2.23 0.59
CA VAL A 106 -4.52 1.82 0.72
C VAL A 106 -4.35 0.34 0.38
N PHE A 107 -5.18 -0.55 0.93
CA PHE A 107 -5.06 -2.00 0.69
C PHE A 107 -5.32 -2.38 -0.76
N CYS A 108 -6.30 -1.76 -1.41
CA CYS A 108 -6.54 -1.94 -2.84
C CYS A 108 -5.34 -1.47 -3.69
N LEU A 109 -4.76 -0.31 -3.40
CA LEU A 109 -3.57 0.17 -4.12
C LEU A 109 -2.33 -0.72 -3.87
N MET A 110 -2.17 -1.23 -2.65
CA MET A 110 -1.13 -2.22 -2.33
C MET A 110 -1.30 -3.48 -3.17
N GLN A 111 -2.51 -4.03 -3.25
CA GLN A 111 -2.81 -5.21 -4.08
C GLN A 111 -2.51 -4.93 -5.55
N ALA A 112 -3.00 -3.81 -6.10
CA ALA A 112 -2.71 -3.41 -7.48
C ALA A 112 -1.20 -3.35 -7.76
N ARG A 113 -0.42 -2.73 -6.85
CA ARG A 113 1.03 -2.57 -6.97
C ARG A 113 1.78 -3.91 -6.93
N LEU A 114 1.39 -4.79 -6.01
CA LEU A 114 2.00 -6.11 -5.85
C LEU A 114 1.66 -7.02 -7.03
N THR A 115 0.41 -7.03 -7.50
CA THR A 115 -0.03 -7.83 -8.66
C THR A 115 0.67 -7.37 -9.95
N ASP A 116 0.80 -6.06 -10.16
CA ASP A 116 1.49 -5.49 -11.34
C ASP A 116 2.95 -5.92 -11.41
N ARG A 117 3.69 -5.79 -10.30
CA ARG A 117 5.10 -6.20 -10.22
C ARG A 117 5.30 -7.71 -10.26
N PHE A 118 4.37 -8.49 -9.71
CA PHE A 118 4.50 -9.95 -9.68
C PHE A 118 4.20 -10.59 -11.05
N ARG A 119 3.26 -10.03 -11.83
CA ARG A 119 3.05 -10.45 -13.23
C ARG A 119 4.31 -10.30 -14.09
N GLY A 120 5.12 -9.27 -13.84
CA GLY A 120 6.38 -9.08 -14.56
C GLY A 120 7.40 -10.22 -14.34
N PHE A 121 7.39 -10.87 -13.17
CA PHE A 121 8.37 -11.91 -12.81
C PHE A 121 8.05 -13.30 -13.38
N ASP A 122 6.77 -13.65 -13.58
CA ASP A 122 6.33 -14.99 -14.03
C ASP A 122 6.26 -15.14 -15.57
N THR A 123 6.52 -14.07 -16.32
CA THR A 123 6.44 -14.07 -17.80
C THR A 123 7.61 -14.77 -18.51
N THR A 124 8.58 -15.32 -17.78
CA THR A 124 9.72 -16.05 -18.37
C THR A 124 9.57 -17.58 -18.40
N GLY A 125 8.48 -18.16 -17.86
CA GLY A 125 8.39 -19.61 -17.64
C GLY A 125 7.38 -20.40 -18.48
N ALA A 126 6.17 -19.87 -18.72
CA ALA A 126 5.15 -20.63 -19.45
C ALA A 126 4.10 -19.69 -20.05
N GLY A 127 4.20 -19.45 -21.35
CA GLY A 127 3.07 -18.98 -22.14
C GLY A 127 1.99 -20.07 -22.13
N GLY A 128 0.98 -19.93 -21.28
CA GLY A 128 -0.08 -20.93 -21.22
C GLY A 128 -1.20 -20.61 -20.22
N LYS A 129 -2.29 -20.04 -20.74
CA LYS A 129 -3.65 -20.01 -20.19
C LYS A 129 -3.89 -19.20 -18.91
N ARG A 130 -4.52 -18.03 -19.08
CA ARG A 130 -5.57 -17.56 -18.18
C ARG A 130 -6.76 -17.09 -19.02
N ALA A 131 -7.51 -18.06 -19.52
CA ALA A 131 -8.91 -17.88 -19.84
C ALA A 131 -9.69 -18.25 -18.56
N ASP A 132 -10.55 -17.34 -18.10
CA ASP A 132 -11.61 -17.57 -17.11
C ASP A 132 -11.23 -17.84 -15.64
N SER A 133 -10.33 -17.05 -15.03
CA SER A 133 -10.41 -16.83 -13.58
C SER A 133 -11.17 -15.53 -13.30
N LEU A 134 -12.20 -15.58 -12.45
CA LEU A 134 -12.87 -14.41 -11.84
C LEU A 134 -11.95 -13.70 -10.82
N GLU A 135 -10.62 -13.75 -11.01
CA GLU A 135 -9.68 -13.06 -10.15
C GLU A 135 -9.83 -11.55 -10.37
N PRO A 136 -9.98 -10.74 -9.31
CA PRO A 136 -10.01 -9.29 -9.42
C PRO A 136 -8.80 -8.80 -10.20
N THR A 137 -9.03 -8.00 -11.23
CA THR A 137 -7.95 -7.44 -12.04
C THR A 137 -7.27 -6.28 -11.31
N ILE A 138 -6.06 -5.92 -11.74
CA ILE A 138 -5.36 -4.71 -11.28
C ILE A 138 -6.28 -3.48 -11.41
N ASP A 139 -7.07 -3.42 -12.49
CA ASP A 139 -8.00 -2.32 -12.74
C ASP A 139 -9.19 -2.31 -11.77
N ASN A 140 -9.66 -3.48 -11.32
CA ASN A 140 -10.68 -3.55 -10.27
C ASN A 140 -10.13 -2.95 -8.96
N PHE A 141 -8.93 -3.34 -8.55
CA PHE A 141 -8.31 -2.77 -7.35
C PHE A 141 -8.10 -1.25 -7.45
N ARG A 142 -7.62 -0.75 -8.60
CA ARG A 142 -7.48 0.70 -8.82
C ARG A 142 -8.82 1.43 -8.78
N ARG A 143 -9.87 0.81 -9.33
CA ARG A 143 -11.24 1.34 -9.31
C ARG A 143 -11.79 1.40 -7.88
N ASP A 144 -11.67 0.32 -7.12
CA ASP A 144 -12.17 0.24 -5.75
C ASP A 144 -11.45 1.24 -4.84
N ALA A 145 -10.13 1.41 -5.01
CA ALA A 145 -9.38 2.46 -4.34
C ALA A 145 -9.88 3.87 -4.70
N ALA A 146 -10.16 4.12 -5.99
CA ALA A 146 -10.68 5.40 -6.42
C ALA A 146 -12.08 5.68 -5.87
N TRP A 147 -12.94 4.66 -5.79
CA TRP A 147 -14.25 4.77 -5.17
C TRP A 147 -14.16 5.11 -3.69
N ALA A 148 -13.31 4.40 -2.94
CA ALA A 148 -13.09 4.68 -1.53
C ALA A 148 -12.58 6.11 -1.29
N ILE A 149 -11.64 6.59 -2.11
CA ILE A 149 -11.13 7.98 -2.05
C ILE A 149 -12.24 8.98 -2.35
N ASN A 150 -13.06 8.74 -3.37
CA ASN A 150 -14.16 9.63 -3.74
C ASN A 150 -15.21 9.69 -2.62
N ASP A 151 -15.53 8.58 -1.97
CA ASP A 151 -16.47 8.53 -0.87
C ASP A 151 -15.99 9.32 0.35
N ILE A 152 -14.69 9.27 0.68
CA ILE A 152 -14.10 10.09 1.75
C ILE A 152 -14.35 11.58 1.49
N GLN A 153 -14.23 11.98 0.22
CA GLN A 153 -14.42 13.36 -0.24
C GLN A 153 -15.89 13.72 -0.47
N ALA A 154 -16.82 12.76 -0.35
CA ALA A 154 -18.23 12.89 -0.74
C ALA A 154 -18.42 13.34 -2.21
N ILE A 155 -17.55 12.84 -3.11
CA ILE A 155 -17.62 13.08 -4.54
C ILE A 155 -18.21 11.84 -5.23
N ASN A 156 -18.95 12.05 -6.33
CA ASN A 156 -19.52 10.95 -7.09
C ASN A 156 -18.44 9.98 -7.60
N ARG A 157 -18.76 8.68 -7.54
CA ARG A 157 -18.01 7.61 -8.19
C ARG A 157 -18.30 7.65 -9.71
N MET A 158 -17.74 8.62 -10.44
CA MET A 158 -17.92 8.66 -11.90
C MET A 158 -17.12 7.56 -12.57
N THR A 159 -17.80 6.67 -13.29
CA THR A 159 -17.20 5.69 -14.20
C THR A 159 -17.41 6.22 -15.62
N VAL A 160 -16.36 6.70 -16.28
CA VAL A 160 -16.43 6.94 -17.74
C VAL A 160 -16.21 5.58 -18.40
N GLU A 161 -17.28 4.95 -18.86
CA GLU A 161 -17.15 3.90 -19.86
C GLU A 161 -16.83 4.59 -21.20
N LEU A 162 -15.64 4.33 -21.74
CA LEU A 162 -15.35 4.59 -23.14
C LEU A 162 -16.10 3.53 -23.95
N ILE A 163 -17.17 3.95 -24.64
CA ILE A 163 -17.85 3.18 -25.69
C ILE A 163 -17.09 3.40 -27.00
#